data_AF-A0A1X7UJ47-F1
#
_entry.id   AF-A0A1X7UJ47-F1
#
_cell.length_a   1.000
_cell.length_b   1.000
_cell.length_c   1.000
_cell.angle_alpha   90.00
_cell.angle_beta   90.00
_cell.angle_gamma   90.00
#
_symmetry.space_group_name_H-M   'P 1'
#
loop_
_entity.id
_entity.type
_entity.pdbx_description
1 polymer ?
#
loop_
_entity_poly.entity_id
_entity_poly.type
_entity_poly.pdbx_seq_one_letter_code
_entity_poly.pdbx_strand_id
1 'polypeptide(L)'
;MDFSANLQNLQPSKKGTLWGQCRNVGGVVPCTAGIIPYKLQHRTLGNIILHDFAGHSEYYSSHSAVIENLLQGSGGVFLIVVNILEKEAVKQLHQWLTVVRNEAQKALNECHVIVIVSHVDEISNPVERRRRKEEMQEIMVREKCDSVFLDCRKLGGSGVDSFFNKLCSACESIRSTSGRNLSLYCHMMYGLLEERKENILTLSDVMSAGKDNDDYFIPDKREDVLDVLDSLHSIGLMSVLKSEEKVWVVVNKGILLTEVDGILFAPETFKEHVDIASNTGIVSVSGLTRLFPKYDPDMLIRFLKNMELCEEINPSFLRMTNLHDVKDILSAIEKGDDCLVHDNGRSTRLKEILPDESLSDISNLSLLGGRDIKEVIGITEEFKTPLTPIKLDIKDLDIVIEELTILNHLPCHIWHDLGLQLGLYQPTLEDINEDNNGDSKKCFRQCMSAWLRGEDKVREKGGPSWSSLATALDKEGKHHIATNIRDKYCQ
;
A
#
# COMPACT_ATOMS: atom_id res chain seq x y z
N MET A 1 -14.47 13.71 3.95
CA MET A 1 -15.86 13.74 4.45
C MET A 1 -15.89 12.78 5.62
N ASP A 2 -16.01 13.26 6.87
CA ASP A 2 -15.73 12.42 8.04
C ASP A 2 -16.99 11.67 8.50
N PHE A 3 -17.12 10.42 8.05
CA PHE A 3 -18.25 9.54 8.37
C PHE A 3 -18.12 8.92 9.78
N SER A 4 -16.96 9.04 10.43
CA SER A 4 -16.70 8.49 11.76
C SER A 4 -17.65 9.07 12.82
N ALA A 5 -17.95 10.37 12.73
CA ALA A 5 -18.89 11.06 13.61
C ALA A 5 -20.34 10.54 13.48
N ASN A 6 -20.75 10.03 12.31
CA ASN A 6 -22.06 9.39 12.15
C ASN A 6 -22.11 8.05 12.88
N LEU A 7 -21.07 7.22 12.71
CA LEU A 7 -20.97 5.91 13.36
C LEU A 7 -20.97 6.03 14.90
N GLN A 8 -20.29 7.04 15.45
CA GLN A 8 -20.27 7.31 16.89
C GLN A 8 -21.63 7.73 17.46
N ASN A 9 -22.44 8.46 16.69
CA ASN A 9 -23.72 9.00 17.13
C ASN A 9 -24.93 8.07 16.88
N LEU A 10 -24.73 6.98 16.13
CA LEU A 10 -25.74 5.96 15.85
C LEU A 10 -25.87 4.98 17.04
N GLN A 11 -26.37 5.44 18.18
CA GLN A 11 -26.87 4.53 19.22
C GLN A 11 -28.35 4.19 18.98
N PRO A 12 -28.76 2.91 18.88
CA PRO A 12 -30.15 2.55 18.86
C PRO A 12 -30.77 2.91 20.22
N SER A 13 -31.73 3.84 20.20
CA SER A 13 -32.45 4.23 21.39
C SER A 13 -33.13 3.01 22.01
N LYS A 14 -32.89 2.79 23.31
CA LYS A 14 -33.67 1.87 24.11
C LYS A 14 -35.11 2.40 24.13
N LYS A 15 -36.02 1.65 23.52
CA LYS A 15 -37.48 1.85 23.50
C LYS A 15 -37.96 3.06 22.67
N GLY A 16 -38.57 2.76 21.52
CA GLY A 16 -39.80 3.41 21.04
C GLY A 16 -39.80 4.93 20.93
N THR A 17 -38.67 5.58 20.64
CA THR A 17 -38.65 7.03 20.41
C THR A 17 -38.45 7.28 18.92
N LEU A 18 -39.41 7.99 18.30
CA LEU A 18 -39.43 8.41 16.89
C LEU A 18 -38.02 8.78 16.37
N TRP A 19 -37.63 8.21 15.22
CA TRP A 19 -36.57 8.74 14.33
C TRP A 19 -37.01 10.10 13.76
N GLY A 20 -37.19 11.09 14.62
CA GLY A 20 -37.97 12.29 14.34
C GLY A 20 -37.16 13.56 14.06
N GLN A 21 -35.83 13.56 14.18
CA GLN A 21 -35.05 14.74 13.84
C GLN A 21 -33.80 14.37 13.05
N CYS A 22 -33.85 14.57 11.73
CA CYS A 22 -32.68 14.70 10.88
C CYS A 22 -31.87 15.91 11.35
N ARG A 23 -30.96 15.70 12.31
CA ARG A 23 -30.00 16.72 12.73
C ARG A 23 -28.76 16.60 11.85
N ASN A 24 -28.18 17.74 11.50
CA ASN A 24 -26.90 17.77 10.82
C ASN A 24 -25.80 17.30 11.77
N VAL A 25 -24.82 16.59 11.22
CA VAL A 25 -23.61 16.20 11.94
C VAL A 25 -22.79 17.45 12.27
N GLY A 26 -22.37 17.58 13.54
CA GLY A 26 -21.49 18.66 14.00
C GLY A 26 -20.13 18.12 14.44
N GLY A 27 -19.12 19.00 14.52
CA GLY A 27 -17.79 18.65 15.06
C GLY A 27 -16.86 17.91 14.09
N VAL A 28 -17.19 17.88 12.80
CA VAL A 28 -16.35 17.24 11.77
C VAL A 28 -15.12 18.10 11.49
N VAL A 29 -13.93 17.55 11.68
CA VAL A 29 -12.67 18.16 11.24
C VAL A 29 -12.43 17.75 9.79
N PRO A 30 -12.44 18.69 8.82
CA PRO A 30 -12.07 18.36 7.45
C PRO A 30 -10.56 18.03 7.38
N CYS A 31 -10.22 17.05 6.55
CA CYS A 31 -8.83 16.64 6.27
C CYS A 31 -8.12 15.99 7.47
N THR A 32 -8.62 14.84 7.93
CA THR A 32 -7.84 13.92 8.76
C THR A 32 -6.49 13.65 8.11
N ALA A 33 -5.40 14.01 8.79
CA ALA A 33 -4.04 13.66 8.38
C ALA A 33 -3.74 12.23 8.86
N GLY A 34 -3.33 11.35 7.94
CA GLY A 34 -3.03 9.96 8.25
C GLY A 34 -4.25 9.11 8.61
N ILE A 35 -4.09 8.28 9.65
CA ILE A 35 -5.07 7.26 10.05
C ILE A 35 -5.45 7.46 11.51
N ILE A 36 -6.74 7.67 11.80
CA ILE A 36 -7.24 7.84 13.16
C ILE A 36 -8.13 6.64 13.54
N PRO A 37 -7.76 5.85 14.55
CA PRO A 37 -8.62 4.78 15.05
C PRO A 37 -9.57 5.27 16.14
N TYR A 38 -10.81 4.80 16.06
CA TYR A 38 -11.85 5.00 17.06
C TYR A 38 -12.32 3.64 17.59
N LYS A 39 -12.24 3.46 18.91
CA LYS A 39 -12.86 2.32 19.58
C LYS A 39 -14.34 2.61 19.81
N LEU A 40 -15.20 1.74 19.29
CA LEU A 40 -16.66 1.84 19.40
C LEU A 40 -17.20 0.60 20.10
N GLN A 41 -17.86 0.80 21.24
CA GLN A 41 -18.63 -0.25 21.90
C GLN A 41 -20.10 -0.10 21.53
N HIS A 42 -20.63 -1.06 20.77
CA HIS A 42 -21.99 -1.03 20.28
C HIS A 42 -22.76 -2.30 20.63
N ARG A 43 -24.00 -2.18 21.12
CA ARG A 43 -24.77 -3.34 21.59
C ARG A 43 -25.03 -4.40 20.52
N THR A 44 -25.28 -3.95 19.29
CA THR A 44 -25.60 -4.85 18.16
C THR A 44 -24.36 -5.21 17.36
N LEU A 45 -23.42 -4.27 17.21
CA LEU A 45 -22.25 -4.46 16.36
C LEU A 45 -21.08 -5.06 17.14
N GLY A 46 -21.16 -5.13 18.46
CA GLY A 46 -20.06 -5.51 19.33
C GLY A 46 -19.02 -4.40 19.46
N ASN A 47 -17.81 -4.82 19.81
CA ASN A 47 -16.65 -3.94 19.84
C ASN A 47 -16.10 -3.79 18.42
N ILE A 48 -15.99 -2.56 17.94
CA ILE A 48 -15.43 -2.21 16.64
C ILE A 48 -14.24 -1.27 16.86
N ILE A 49 -13.19 -1.49 16.08
CA ILE A 49 -12.13 -0.50 15.89
C ILE A 49 -12.33 0.08 14.48
N LEU A 50 -12.70 1.36 14.40
CA LEU A 50 -12.89 2.07 13.15
C LEU A 50 -11.61 2.83 12.81
N HIS A 51 -10.95 2.47 11.72
CA HIS A 51 -9.80 3.21 11.20
C HIS A 51 -10.29 4.21 10.14
N ASP A 52 -10.18 5.50 10.43
CA ASP A 52 -10.48 6.58 9.48
C ASP A 52 -9.22 6.90 8.67
N PHE A 53 -9.24 6.54 7.38
CA PHE A 53 -8.15 6.77 6.44
C PHE A 53 -8.35 8.09 5.70
N ALA A 54 -7.27 8.85 5.52
CA ALA A 54 -7.30 10.05 4.70
C ALA A 54 -7.73 9.75 3.25
N GLY A 55 -8.63 10.57 2.68
CA GLY A 55 -9.15 10.35 1.33
C GLY A 55 -8.22 10.77 0.18
N HIS A 56 -7.01 11.27 0.49
CA HIS A 56 -6.08 11.81 -0.51
C HIS A 56 -5.28 10.68 -1.16
N SER A 57 -5.11 10.76 -2.48
CA SER A 57 -4.44 9.74 -3.27
C SER A 57 -2.95 9.57 -2.93
N GLU A 58 -2.35 10.61 -2.39
CA GLU A 58 -0.94 10.68 -2.01
C GLU A 58 -0.62 9.69 -0.87
N TYR A 59 -1.64 9.27 -0.11
CA TYR A 59 -1.51 8.22 0.90
C TYR A 59 -1.76 6.81 0.38
N TYR A 60 -2.00 6.58 -0.92
CA TYR A 60 -2.38 5.24 -1.41
C TYR A 60 -1.35 4.16 -1.06
N SER A 61 -0.05 4.44 -1.24
CA SER A 61 1.02 3.48 -0.95
C SER A 61 1.11 3.15 0.54
N SER A 62 1.09 4.19 1.40
CA SER A 62 1.14 4.01 2.85
C SER A 62 -0.12 3.33 3.39
N HIS A 63 -1.29 3.64 2.82
CA HIS A 63 -2.54 2.98 3.19
C HIS A 63 -2.57 1.50 2.81
N SER A 64 -2.02 1.11 1.65
CA SER A 64 -1.90 -0.31 1.29
C SER A 64 -1.13 -1.09 2.36
N ALA A 65 0.06 -0.63 2.74
CA ALA A 65 0.88 -1.28 3.77
C ALA A 65 0.17 -1.33 5.14
N VAL A 66 -0.53 -0.26 5.52
CA VAL A 66 -1.29 -0.25 6.78
C VAL A 66 -2.49 -1.19 6.74
N ILE A 67 -3.26 -1.20 5.65
CA ILE A 67 -4.41 -2.10 5.48
C ILE A 67 -3.93 -3.55 5.51
N GLU A 68 -2.88 -3.89 4.77
CA GLU A 68 -2.28 -5.22 4.77
C GLU A 68 -1.94 -5.67 6.19
N ASN A 69 -1.26 -4.83 6.97
CA ASN A 69 -0.92 -5.13 8.36
C ASN A 69 -2.16 -5.29 9.26
N LEU A 70 -3.20 -4.46 9.08
CA LEU A 70 -4.45 -4.59 9.85
C LEU A 70 -5.20 -5.90 9.54
N LEU A 71 -5.06 -6.43 8.32
CA LEU A 71 -5.73 -7.65 7.88
C LEU A 71 -4.94 -8.95 8.17
N GLN A 72 -3.68 -8.87 8.62
CA GLN A 72 -2.82 -10.05 8.88
C GLN A 72 -3.48 -11.09 9.81
N GLY A 73 -4.28 -10.64 10.79
CA GLY A 73 -4.90 -11.51 11.79
C GLY A 73 -6.42 -11.68 11.65
N SER A 74 -7.10 -10.84 10.88
CA SER A 74 -8.57 -10.74 10.90
C SER A 74 -9.13 -10.20 9.58
N GLY A 75 -10.40 -10.49 9.31
CA GLY A 75 -11.11 -9.88 8.18
C GLY A 75 -11.60 -8.48 8.55
N GLY A 76 -11.77 -7.62 7.54
CA GLY A 76 -12.23 -6.24 7.72
C GLY A 76 -13.57 -5.97 7.04
N VAL A 77 -14.29 -4.97 7.55
CA VAL A 77 -15.39 -4.31 6.81
C VAL A 77 -14.88 -2.97 6.29
N PHE A 78 -14.77 -2.84 4.98
CA PHE A 78 -14.36 -1.62 4.31
C PHE A 78 -15.57 -0.75 4.01
N LEU A 79 -15.53 0.49 4.49
CA LEU A 79 -16.55 1.50 4.22
C LEU A 79 -15.97 2.56 3.29
N ILE A 80 -16.36 2.54 2.01
CA ILE A 80 -15.90 3.54 1.03
C ILE A 80 -16.96 4.62 0.89
N VAL A 81 -16.68 5.82 1.39
CA VAL A 81 -17.62 6.95 1.32
C VAL A 81 -17.33 7.81 0.09
N VAL A 82 -18.28 7.85 -0.84
CA VAL A 82 -18.16 8.58 -2.10
C VAL A 82 -19.00 9.85 -2.06
N ASN A 83 -18.39 10.99 -2.35
CA ASN A 83 -19.12 12.21 -2.64
C ASN A 83 -19.54 12.22 -4.11
N ILE A 84 -20.83 12.01 -4.42
CA ILE A 84 -21.28 11.96 -5.82
C ILE A 84 -21.14 13.31 -6.55
N LEU A 85 -20.98 14.40 -5.81
CA LEU A 85 -20.86 15.75 -6.38
C LEU A 85 -19.47 16.02 -6.95
N GLU A 86 -18.45 15.28 -6.52
CA GLU A 86 -17.08 15.43 -7.02
C GLU A 86 -17.01 15.16 -8.52
N LYS A 87 -16.19 15.94 -9.23
CA LYS A 87 -16.05 15.83 -10.68
C LYS A 87 -15.55 14.44 -11.11
N GLU A 88 -14.64 13.88 -10.32
CA GLU A 88 -13.96 12.61 -10.59
C GLU A 88 -14.40 11.50 -9.63
N ALA A 89 -15.64 11.56 -9.11
CA ALA A 89 -16.14 10.61 -8.11
C ALA A 89 -16.00 9.14 -8.54
N VAL A 90 -16.26 8.84 -9.82
CA VAL A 90 -16.12 7.49 -10.41
C VAL A 90 -14.66 7.05 -10.40
N LYS A 91 -13.75 7.93 -10.82
CA LYS A 91 -12.31 7.65 -10.87
C LYS A 91 -11.77 7.40 -9.47
N GLN A 92 -12.12 8.25 -8.50
CA GLN A 92 -11.73 8.07 -7.09
C GLN A 92 -12.25 6.75 -6.54
N LEU A 93 -13.51 6.41 -6.80
CA LEU A 93 -14.10 5.14 -6.38
C LEU A 93 -13.35 3.94 -6.97
N HIS A 94 -12.98 3.98 -8.25
CA HIS A 94 -12.18 2.91 -8.88
C HIS A 94 -10.80 2.76 -8.25
N GLN A 95 -10.11 3.86 -7.96
CA GLN A 95 -8.81 3.83 -7.30
C GLN A 95 -8.90 3.19 -5.91
N TRP A 96 -9.85 3.63 -5.08
CA TRP A 96 -10.07 3.06 -3.74
C TRP A 96 -10.51 1.60 -3.77
N LEU A 97 -11.41 1.23 -4.69
CA LEU A 97 -11.81 -0.17 -4.86
C LEU A 97 -10.63 -1.04 -5.27
N THR A 98 -9.73 -0.54 -6.11
CA THR A 98 -8.52 -1.28 -6.52
C THR A 98 -7.64 -1.56 -5.31
N VAL A 99 -7.35 -0.54 -4.50
CA VAL A 99 -6.53 -0.69 -3.29
C VAL A 99 -7.18 -1.65 -2.30
N VAL A 100 -8.44 -1.40 -1.92
CA VAL A 100 -9.16 -2.24 -0.97
C VAL A 100 -9.24 -3.69 -1.45
N ARG A 101 -9.49 -3.92 -2.74
CA ARG A 101 -9.57 -5.27 -3.30
C ARG A 101 -8.24 -5.98 -3.29
N ASN A 102 -7.17 -5.30 -3.68
CA ASN A 102 -5.83 -5.89 -3.69
C ASN A 102 -5.46 -6.34 -2.27
N GLU A 103 -5.69 -5.51 -1.26
CA GLU A 103 -5.37 -5.89 0.13
C GLU A 103 -6.34 -6.94 0.70
N ALA A 104 -7.64 -6.81 0.43
CA ALA A 104 -8.64 -7.77 0.88
C ALA A 104 -8.41 -9.18 0.30
N GLN A 105 -7.82 -9.29 -0.90
CA GLN A 105 -7.48 -10.58 -1.51
C GLN A 105 -6.26 -11.25 -0.87
N LYS A 106 -5.35 -10.47 -0.28
CA LYS A 106 -4.22 -11.00 0.50
C LYS A 106 -4.62 -11.46 1.90
N ALA A 107 -5.74 -10.92 2.41
CA ALA A 107 -6.22 -11.25 3.76
C ALA A 107 -6.58 -12.73 3.89
N LEU A 108 -6.21 -13.34 5.02
CA LEU A 108 -6.53 -14.74 5.34
C LEU A 108 -8.02 -14.97 5.56
N ASN A 109 -8.75 -13.93 5.96
CA ASN A 109 -10.16 -14.00 6.33
C ASN A 109 -11.00 -13.17 5.37
N GLU A 110 -12.26 -13.55 5.20
CA GLU A 110 -13.21 -12.85 4.34
C GLU A 110 -13.37 -11.38 4.78
N CYS A 111 -13.25 -10.49 3.81
CA CYS A 111 -13.48 -9.06 3.98
C CYS A 111 -14.74 -8.64 3.22
N HIS A 112 -15.44 -7.65 3.76
CA HIS A 112 -16.66 -7.12 3.15
C HIS A 112 -16.44 -5.67 2.72
N VAL A 113 -16.96 -5.28 1.56
CA VAL A 113 -16.86 -3.90 1.05
C VAL A 113 -18.26 -3.31 0.91
N ILE A 114 -18.50 -2.20 1.59
CA ILE A 114 -19.75 -1.44 1.54
C ILE A 114 -19.44 -0.03 1.03
N VAL A 115 -19.99 0.32 -0.13
CA VAL A 115 -19.85 1.64 -0.73
C VAL A 115 -21.03 2.52 -0.33
N ILE A 116 -20.73 3.68 0.25
CA ILE A 116 -21.71 4.65 0.72
C ILE A 116 -21.68 5.84 -0.23
N VAL A 117 -22.70 5.96 -1.08
CA VAL A 117 -22.81 7.07 -2.03
C VAL A 117 -23.58 8.21 -1.38
N SER A 118 -22.86 9.30 -1.12
CA SER A 118 -23.33 10.47 -0.41
C SER A 118 -23.76 11.60 -1.32
N HIS A 119 -24.55 12.55 -0.79
CA HIS A 119 -24.98 13.79 -1.45
C HIS A 119 -25.85 13.62 -2.71
N VAL A 120 -26.50 12.46 -2.88
CA VAL A 120 -27.43 12.25 -4.00
C VAL A 120 -28.64 13.19 -3.93
N ASP A 121 -29.06 13.57 -2.72
CA ASP A 121 -30.17 14.48 -2.48
C ASP A 121 -29.88 15.93 -2.89
N GLU A 122 -28.61 16.34 -2.92
CA GLU A 122 -28.16 17.68 -3.31
C GLU A 122 -28.15 17.91 -4.83
N ILE A 123 -28.20 16.84 -5.64
CA ILE A 123 -28.25 17.00 -7.11
C ILE A 123 -29.63 17.53 -7.50
N SER A 124 -29.73 18.84 -7.72
CA SER A 124 -31.01 19.52 -7.99
C SER A 124 -31.68 19.04 -9.29
N ASN A 125 -30.89 18.74 -10.33
CA ASN A 125 -31.40 18.26 -11.62
C ASN A 125 -31.79 16.77 -11.55
N PRO A 126 -33.08 16.39 -11.73
CA PRO A 126 -33.52 14.99 -11.64
C PRO A 126 -32.90 14.06 -12.69
N VAL A 127 -32.61 14.56 -13.89
CA VAL A 127 -32.01 13.78 -14.98
C VAL A 127 -30.56 13.48 -14.66
N GLU A 128 -29.81 14.49 -14.21
CA GLU A 128 -28.42 14.31 -13.77
C GLU A 128 -28.33 13.39 -12.56
N ARG A 129 -29.23 13.56 -11.58
CA ARG A 129 -29.32 12.72 -10.40
C ARG A 129 -29.50 11.25 -10.77
N ARG A 130 -30.41 10.97 -11.72
CA ARG A 130 -30.65 9.62 -12.22
C ARG A 130 -29.40 9.07 -12.91
N ARG A 131 -28.81 9.83 -13.84
CA ARG A 131 -27.62 9.41 -14.60
C ARG A 131 -26.45 9.06 -13.68
N ARG A 132 -26.07 9.94 -12.75
CA ARG A 132 -24.95 9.68 -11.83
C ARG A 132 -25.23 8.49 -10.91
N LYS A 133 -26.49 8.31 -10.50
CA LYS A 133 -26.90 7.17 -9.68
C LYS A 133 -26.78 5.85 -10.45
N GLU A 134 -27.25 5.81 -11.70
CA GLU A 134 -27.15 4.64 -12.58
C GLU A 134 -25.69 4.28 -12.86
N GLU A 135 -24.84 5.27 -13.16
CA GLU A 135 -23.39 5.09 -13.37
C GLU A 135 -22.71 4.48 -12.13
N MET A 136 -23.01 4.99 -10.93
CA MET A 136 -22.49 4.39 -9.70
C MET A 136 -23.01 2.97 -9.51
N GLN A 137 -24.30 2.72 -9.71
CA GLN A 137 -24.90 1.38 -9.56
C GLN A 137 -24.27 0.36 -10.51
N GLU A 138 -23.99 0.75 -11.75
CA GLU A 138 -23.33 -0.12 -12.73
C GLU A 138 -21.95 -0.56 -12.25
N ILE A 139 -21.16 0.37 -11.70
CA ILE A 139 -19.87 0.05 -11.09
C ILE A 139 -20.04 -0.92 -9.92
N MET A 140 -21.01 -0.68 -9.03
CA MET A 140 -21.22 -1.56 -7.86
C MET A 140 -21.61 -2.97 -8.26
N VAL A 141 -22.48 -3.12 -9.26
CA VAL A 141 -22.90 -4.42 -9.79
C VAL A 141 -21.71 -5.13 -10.44
N ARG A 142 -20.91 -4.42 -11.24
CA ARG A 142 -19.72 -4.97 -11.89
C ARG A 142 -18.68 -5.44 -10.88
N GLU A 143 -18.45 -4.65 -9.83
CA GLU A 143 -17.46 -4.92 -8.79
C GLU A 143 -17.98 -5.83 -7.66
N LYS A 144 -19.25 -6.26 -7.72
CA LYS A 144 -19.91 -7.14 -6.74
C LYS A 144 -19.83 -6.62 -5.30
N CYS A 145 -19.89 -5.30 -5.09
CA CYS A 145 -19.87 -4.71 -3.76
C CYS A 145 -21.26 -4.33 -3.27
N ASP A 146 -21.44 -4.37 -1.95
CA ASP A 146 -22.63 -3.82 -1.33
C ASP A 146 -22.62 -2.30 -1.44
N SER A 147 -23.78 -1.69 -1.68
CA SER A 147 -23.88 -0.24 -1.75
C SER A 147 -25.13 0.31 -1.07
N VAL A 148 -25.00 1.53 -0.55
CA VAL A 148 -26.09 2.28 0.07
C VAL A 148 -26.02 3.74 -0.33
N PHE A 149 -27.16 4.32 -0.64
CA PHE A 149 -27.32 5.75 -0.86
C PHE A 149 -27.71 6.41 0.45
N LEU A 150 -26.85 7.29 0.96
CA LEU A 150 -27.05 7.90 2.28
C LEU A 150 -26.54 9.34 2.30
N ASP A 151 -27.36 10.28 2.78
CA ASP A 151 -26.86 11.62 3.08
C ASP A 151 -26.05 11.58 4.38
N CYS A 152 -24.73 11.51 4.23
CA CYS A 152 -23.79 11.44 5.35
C CYS A 152 -23.75 12.73 6.19
N ARG A 153 -24.47 13.79 5.82
CA ARG A 153 -24.57 15.00 6.65
C ARG A 153 -25.65 14.89 7.71
N LYS A 154 -26.53 13.87 7.65
CA LYS A 154 -27.67 13.70 8.54
C LYS A 154 -27.50 12.47 9.41
N LEU A 155 -27.83 12.58 10.70
CA LEU A 155 -27.82 11.49 11.67
C LEU A 155 -28.97 10.47 11.50
N GLY A 156 -29.74 10.57 10.40
CA GLY A 156 -30.93 9.76 10.14
C GLY A 156 -31.37 9.87 8.69
N GLY A 157 -32.27 8.99 8.26
CA GLY A 157 -32.82 8.98 6.90
C GLY A 157 -33.11 7.57 6.40
N SER A 158 -33.78 7.46 5.27
CA SER A 158 -34.25 6.17 4.72
C SER A 158 -33.13 5.18 4.37
N GLY A 159 -31.90 5.67 4.19
CA GLY A 159 -30.73 4.82 3.90
C GLY A 159 -30.02 4.26 5.13
N VAL A 160 -30.24 4.84 6.32
CA VAL A 160 -29.47 4.49 7.53
C VAL A 160 -29.78 3.08 8.01
N ASP A 161 -31.06 2.67 8.06
CA ASP A 161 -31.44 1.31 8.46
C ASP A 161 -30.85 0.26 7.52
N SER A 162 -30.91 0.52 6.21
CA SER A 162 -30.32 -0.37 5.21
C SER A 162 -28.81 -0.48 5.35
N PHE A 163 -28.13 0.63 5.62
CA PHE A 163 -26.70 0.64 5.90
C PHE A 163 -26.37 -0.16 7.15
N PHE A 164 -27.09 0.09 8.24
CA PHE A 164 -26.84 -0.54 9.52
C PHE A 164 -27.05 -2.06 9.46
N ASN A 165 -28.09 -2.52 8.75
CA ASN A 165 -28.34 -3.95 8.55
C ASN A 165 -27.22 -4.62 7.76
N LYS A 166 -26.72 -3.99 6.69
CA LYS A 166 -25.58 -4.51 5.91
C LYS A 166 -24.30 -4.56 6.75
N LEU A 167 -24.02 -3.49 7.50
CA LEU A 167 -22.88 -3.42 8.40
C LEU A 167 -22.96 -4.50 9.49
N CYS A 168 -24.13 -4.69 10.11
CA CYS A 168 -24.35 -5.76 11.09
C CYS A 168 -24.06 -7.14 10.49
N SER A 169 -24.65 -7.43 9.32
CA SER A 169 -24.45 -8.70 8.63
C SER A 169 -22.98 -8.97 8.30
N ALA A 170 -22.26 -7.95 7.82
CA ALA A 170 -20.83 -8.06 7.50
C ALA A 170 -19.98 -8.32 8.77
N CYS A 171 -20.23 -7.57 9.84
CA CYS A 171 -19.54 -7.76 11.11
C CYS A 171 -19.85 -9.12 11.75
N GLU A 172 -21.10 -9.59 11.67
CA GLU A 172 -21.51 -10.92 12.14
C GLU A 172 -20.84 -12.03 11.35
N SER A 173 -20.77 -11.90 10.02
CA SER A 173 -20.08 -12.84 9.13
C SER A 173 -18.62 -13.01 9.56
N ILE A 174 -17.87 -11.91 9.66
CA ILE A 174 -16.46 -11.92 10.07
C ILE A 174 -16.28 -12.57 11.44
N ARG A 175 -17.14 -12.24 12.41
CA ARG A 175 -17.07 -12.84 13.76
C ARG A 175 -17.35 -14.34 13.76
N SER A 176 -18.28 -14.80 12.93
CA SER A 176 -18.65 -16.21 12.85
C SER A 176 -17.58 -17.07 12.19
N THR A 177 -16.88 -16.51 11.21
CA THR A 177 -15.81 -17.19 10.46
C THR A 177 -14.47 -17.17 11.19
N SER A 178 -14.30 -16.27 12.17
CA SER A 178 -12.99 -16.01 12.77
C SER A 178 -12.36 -17.21 13.48
N GLY A 179 -13.12 -18.23 13.91
CA GLY A 179 -12.65 -19.57 14.36
C GLY A 179 -11.62 -19.62 15.50
N ARG A 180 -11.04 -18.49 15.88
CA ARG A 180 -9.93 -18.33 16.82
C ARG A 180 -10.51 -18.09 18.20
N ASN A 181 -10.51 -19.15 18.99
CA ASN A 181 -10.78 -19.03 20.42
C ASN A 181 -9.55 -18.44 21.10
N LEU A 182 -9.66 -17.20 21.58
CA LEU A 182 -8.68 -16.61 22.48
C LEU A 182 -8.63 -17.44 23.77
N SER A 183 -7.41 -17.69 24.27
CA SER A 183 -7.26 -18.34 25.57
C SER A 183 -7.75 -17.41 26.68
N LEU A 184 -8.10 -17.97 27.84
CA LEU A 184 -8.43 -17.17 29.02
C LEU A 184 -7.32 -16.16 29.34
N TYR A 185 -6.05 -16.58 29.24
CA TYR A 185 -4.91 -15.69 29.44
C TYR A 185 -4.87 -14.54 28.46
N CYS A 186 -5.24 -14.74 27.19
CA CYS A 186 -5.33 -13.64 26.24
C CYS A 186 -6.40 -12.62 26.65
N HIS A 187 -7.57 -13.09 27.10
CA HIS A 187 -8.63 -12.20 27.59
C HIS A 187 -8.21 -11.42 28.83
N MET A 188 -7.59 -12.09 29.80
CA MET A 188 -7.09 -11.45 31.02
C MET A 188 -6.00 -10.42 30.70
N MET A 189 -5.02 -10.79 29.87
CA MET A 189 -3.93 -9.90 29.45
C MET A 189 -4.46 -8.69 28.69
N TYR A 190 -5.34 -8.90 27.71
CA TYR A 190 -5.89 -7.80 26.93
C TYR A 190 -6.68 -6.83 27.81
N GLY A 191 -7.52 -7.34 28.71
CA GLY A 191 -8.29 -6.50 29.65
C GLY A 191 -7.38 -5.69 30.57
N LEU A 192 -6.39 -6.33 31.20
CA LEU A 192 -5.43 -5.66 32.08
C LEU A 192 -4.69 -4.52 31.37
N LEU A 193 -4.25 -4.76 30.13
CA LEU A 193 -3.47 -3.79 29.37
C LEU A 193 -4.36 -2.68 28.78
N GLU A 194 -5.61 -2.97 28.43
CA GLU A 194 -6.56 -1.97 27.95
C GLU A 194 -6.99 -1.00 29.05
N GLU A 195 -7.10 -1.45 30.31
CA GLU A 195 -7.44 -0.58 31.44
C GLU A 195 -6.33 0.40 31.82
N ARG A 196 -5.10 0.15 31.35
CA ARG A 196 -3.96 1.04 31.56
C ARG A 196 -4.03 2.26 30.66
N LYS A 197 -3.44 3.37 31.13
CA LYS A 197 -3.39 4.63 30.39
C LYS A 197 -2.23 4.68 29.39
N GLU A 198 -1.20 3.88 29.64
CA GLU A 198 -0.01 3.79 28.82
C GLU A 198 -0.28 2.99 27.54
N ASN A 199 -0.05 3.62 26.37
CA ASN A 199 -0.24 2.96 25.08
C ASN A 199 0.94 2.07 24.66
N ILE A 200 2.11 2.27 25.27
CA ILE A 200 3.35 1.55 24.98
C ILE A 200 3.96 1.13 26.31
N LEU A 201 4.25 -0.15 26.44
CA LEU A 201 4.80 -0.78 27.64
C LEU A 201 6.01 -1.62 27.26
N THR A 202 6.94 -1.81 28.19
CA THR A 202 7.97 -2.84 28.05
C THR A 202 7.44 -4.18 28.57
N LEU A 203 8.07 -5.28 28.18
CA LEU A 203 7.75 -6.60 28.76
C LEU A 203 7.86 -6.60 30.29
N SER A 204 8.80 -5.83 30.86
CA SER A 204 8.92 -5.70 32.32
C SER A 204 7.68 -5.01 32.93
N ASP A 205 7.14 -4.00 32.27
CA ASP A 205 5.93 -3.30 32.72
C ASP A 205 4.69 -4.20 32.65
N VAL A 206 4.61 -5.06 31.63
CA VAL A 206 3.53 -6.06 31.52
C VAL A 206 3.65 -7.11 32.62
N MET A 207 4.86 -7.59 32.91
CA MET A 207 5.08 -8.60 33.96
C MET A 207 4.88 -8.04 35.37
N SER A 208 5.17 -6.75 35.61
CA SER A 208 4.85 -6.10 36.89
C SER A 208 3.34 -5.87 37.02
N ALA A 209 2.67 -5.52 35.91
CA ALA A 209 1.24 -5.26 35.90
C ALA A 209 0.38 -6.42 36.41
N GLY A 210 0.77 -7.65 36.09
CA GLY A 210 0.04 -8.84 36.53
C GLY A 210 0.23 -9.17 38.02
N LYS A 211 1.26 -8.63 38.68
CA LYS A 211 1.55 -8.90 40.10
C LYS A 211 0.77 -8.00 41.06
N ASP A 212 0.39 -6.81 40.58
CA ASP A 212 -0.22 -5.76 41.40
C ASP A 212 -1.75 -5.75 41.31
N ASN A 213 -2.37 -6.74 40.66
CA ASN A 213 -3.81 -6.75 40.36
C ASN A 213 -4.45 -8.11 40.69
N ASP A 214 -5.43 -8.10 41.60
CA ASP A 214 -6.16 -9.31 42.04
C ASP A 214 -7.28 -9.74 41.06
N ASP A 215 -7.71 -8.86 40.16
CA ASP A 215 -8.82 -9.09 39.22
C ASP A 215 -8.36 -9.78 37.91
N TYR A 216 -7.06 -9.74 37.60
CA TYR A 216 -6.50 -10.29 36.36
C TYR A 216 -5.48 -11.39 36.62
N PHE A 217 -5.68 -12.55 35.98
CA PHE A 217 -4.77 -13.68 36.07
C PHE A 217 -3.85 -13.77 34.84
N ILE A 218 -2.57 -13.44 35.03
CA ILE A 218 -1.53 -13.43 33.99
C ILE A 218 -0.47 -14.51 34.32
N PRO A 219 0.15 -15.17 33.32
CA PRO A 219 1.22 -16.12 33.59
C PRO A 219 2.42 -15.46 34.28
N ASP A 220 3.07 -16.19 35.19
CA ASP A 220 4.25 -15.70 35.93
C ASP A 220 5.56 -15.85 35.14
N LYS A 221 5.61 -16.80 34.21
CA LYS A 221 6.81 -17.10 33.41
C LYS A 221 6.87 -16.18 32.21
N ARG A 222 8.09 -15.72 31.91
CA ARG A 222 8.37 -14.81 30.80
C ARG A 222 7.94 -15.42 29.46
N GLU A 223 8.23 -16.69 29.25
CA GLU A 223 7.92 -17.42 28.01
C GLU A 223 6.41 -17.51 27.80
N ASP A 224 5.67 -17.90 28.83
CA ASP A 224 4.20 -17.99 28.77
C ASP A 224 3.55 -16.62 28.52
N VAL A 225 4.09 -15.53 29.09
CA VAL A 225 3.64 -14.16 28.81
C VAL A 225 3.88 -13.78 27.35
N LEU A 226 5.05 -14.12 26.80
CA LEU A 226 5.37 -13.85 25.40
C LEU A 226 4.46 -14.63 24.45
N ASP A 227 4.14 -15.89 24.75
CA ASP A 227 3.21 -16.70 23.94
C ASP A 227 1.81 -16.09 23.89
N VAL A 228 1.34 -15.55 25.03
CA VAL A 228 0.06 -14.83 25.12
C VAL A 228 0.10 -13.53 24.31
N LEU A 229 1.18 -12.75 24.44
CA LEU A 229 1.37 -11.51 23.68
C LEU A 229 1.48 -11.75 22.17
N ASP A 230 2.18 -12.80 21.74
CA ASP A 230 2.31 -13.18 20.34
C ASP A 230 0.96 -13.66 19.76
N SER A 231 0.13 -14.30 20.59
CA SER A 231 -1.26 -14.65 20.22
C SER A 231 -2.10 -13.39 20.01
N LEU A 232 -2.02 -12.41 20.92
CA LEU A 232 -2.73 -11.13 20.80
C LEU A 232 -2.22 -10.31 19.59
N HIS A 233 -0.92 -10.37 19.32
CA HIS A 233 -0.29 -9.73 18.17
C HIS A 233 -0.78 -10.33 16.84
N SER A 234 -0.80 -11.67 16.74
CA SER A 234 -1.23 -12.40 15.54
C SER A 234 -2.70 -12.20 15.20
N ILE A 235 -3.50 -11.72 16.15
CA ILE A 235 -4.93 -11.40 15.97
C ILE A 235 -5.11 -9.92 15.60
N GLY A 236 -4.07 -9.09 15.78
CA GLY A 236 -4.13 -7.65 15.50
C GLY A 236 -4.75 -6.82 16.62
N LEU A 237 -4.96 -7.40 17.81
CA LEU A 237 -5.47 -6.66 18.97
C LEU A 237 -4.42 -5.73 19.58
N MET A 238 -3.14 -6.09 19.44
CA MET A 238 -1.98 -5.38 19.98
C MET A 238 -0.79 -5.54 19.03
N SER A 239 0.28 -4.76 19.21
CA SER A 239 1.53 -4.97 18.46
C SER A 239 2.69 -5.26 19.40
N VAL A 240 3.42 -6.34 19.12
CA VAL A 240 4.63 -6.71 19.87
C VAL A 240 5.82 -6.43 18.99
N LEU A 241 6.69 -5.53 19.43
CA LEU A 241 7.91 -5.14 18.72
C LEU A 241 9.11 -5.68 19.49
N LYS A 242 10.01 -6.39 18.81
CA LYS A 242 11.14 -7.08 19.44
C LYS A 242 12.46 -6.55 18.85
N SER A 243 13.43 -6.25 19.71
CA SER A 243 14.86 -6.11 19.37
C SER A 243 15.67 -7.20 20.10
N GLU A 244 17.00 -7.21 19.89
CA GLU A 244 17.89 -8.15 20.58
C GLU A 244 17.82 -8.01 22.10
N GLU A 245 17.59 -6.80 22.60
CA GLU A 245 17.67 -6.49 24.04
C GLU A 245 16.30 -6.18 24.67
N LYS A 246 15.33 -5.70 23.88
CA LYS A 246 14.07 -5.15 24.39
C LYS A 246 12.85 -5.69 23.66
N VAL A 247 11.73 -5.73 24.39
CA VAL A 247 10.41 -6.06 23.85
C VAL A 247 9.45 -4.96 24.27
N TRP A 248 8.81 -4.34 23.28
CA TRP A 248 7.78 -3.33 23.46
C TRP A 248 6.42 -3.92 23.11
N VAL A 249 5.42 -3.61 23.93
CA VAL A 249 4.03 -3.96 23.74
C VAL A 249 3.26 -2.68 23.48
N VAL A 250 2.82 -2.51 22.25
CA VAL A 250 1.98 -1.40 21.80
C VAL A 250 0.53 -1.82 21.98
N VAL A 251 -0.10 -1.33 23.04
CA VAL A 251 -1.49 -1.64 23.41
C VAL A 251 -2.47 -1.04 22.42
N ASN A 252 -2.21 0.21 22.01
CA ASN A 252 -3.01 0.90 21.01
C ASN A 252 -2.13 1.28 19.83
N LYS A 253 -2.06 0.41 18.82
CA LYS A 253 -1.32 0.65 17.58
C LYS A 253 -1.72 1.95 16.90
N GLY A 254 -2.96 2.37 17.12
CA GLY A 254 -3.50 3.60 16.58
C GLY A 254 -2.72 4.85 16.85
N ILE A 255 -2.09 4.96 18.02
CA ILE A 255 -1.28 6.13 18.35
C ILE A 255 -0.08 6.25 17.40
N LEU A 256 0.52 5.13 16.98
CA LEU A 256 1.66 5.13 16.05
C LEU A 256 1.19 5.42 14.63
N LEU A 257 0.04 4.87 14.22
CA LEU A 257 -0.54 5.19 12.90
C LEU A 257 -0.86 6.69 12.77
N THR A 258 -1.39 7.31 13.83
CA THR A 258 -1.72 8.75 13.81
C THR A 258 -0.47 9.62 13.98
N GLU A 259 0.32 9.38 15.04
CA GLU A 259 1.42 10.28 15.42
C GLU A 259 2.71 10.04 14.62
N VAL A 260 2.90 8.87 14.01
CA VAL A 260 4.11 8.53 13.24
C VAL A 260 3.78 8.47 11.75
N ASP A 261 2.95 7.53 11.31
CA ASP A 261 2.66 7.36 9.87
C ASP A 261 1.96 8.59 9.29
N GLY A 262 1.01 9.16 10.03
CA GLY A 262 0.31 10.38 9.61
C GLY A 262 1.24 11.57 9.36
N ILE A 263 2.39 11.64 10.04
CA ILE A 263 3.40 12.70 9.88
C ILE A 263 4.41 12.31 8.81
N LEU A 264 4.96 11.09 8.85
CA LEU A 264 5.97 10.61 7.90
C LEU A 264 5.49 10.63 6.45
N PHE A 265 4.21 10.34 6.23
CA PHE A 265 3.61 10.25 4.90
C PHE A 265 2.69 11.43 4.58
N ALA A 266 2.70 12.48 5.41
CA ALA A 266 1.93 13.68 5.12
C ALA A 266 2.36 14.29 3.78
N PRO A 267 1.44 14.57 2.85
CA PRO A 267 1.75 15.30 1.61
C PRO A 267 2.17 16.73 1.91
N GLU A 268 2.99 17.35 1.04
CA GLU A 268 3.50 18.73 1.20
C GLU A 268 2.42 19.79 1.47
N THR A 269 1.18 19.52 1.05
CA THR A 269 0.03 20.41 1.24
C THR A 269 -0.53 20.40 2.66
N PHE A 270 -0.11 19.45 3.51
CA PHE A 270 -0.54 19.32 4.89
C PHE A 270 0.39 20.07 5.84
N LYS A 271 -0.19 20.68 6.90
CA LYS A 271 0.60 21.38 7.93
C LYS A 271 1.50 20.43 8.73
N GLU A 272 1.16 19.15 8.75
CA GLU A 272 1.90 18.07 9.40
C GLU A 272 3.10 17.59 8.57
N HIS A 273 3.24 18.00 7.31
CA HIS A 273 4.33 17.57 6.45
C HIS A 273 5.70 17.97 7.01
N VAL A 274 6.62 17.00 7.03
CA VAL A 274 8.00 17.21 7.43
C VAL A 274 8.92 16.53 6.41
N ASP A 275 9.86 17.32 5.90
CA ASP A 275 10.95 16.81 5.06
C ASP A 275 11.99 16.10 5.94
N ILE A 276 11.84 14.78 6.05
CA ILE A 276 12.69 13.91 6.87
C ILE A 276 13.55 12.95 6.03
N ALA A 277 13.10 12.61 4.82
CA ALA A 277 13.81 11.73 3.93
C ALA A 277 14.68 12.54 2.98
N SER A 278 15.87 12.04 2.63
CA SER A 278 16.63 12.62 1.52
C SER A 278 15.83 12.51 0.21
N ASN A 279 16.27 13.24 -0.82
CA ASN A 279 15.81 13.03 -2.20
C ASN A 279 15.98 11.57 -2.69
N THR A 280 16.79 10.76 -2.01
CA THR A 280 16.98 9.33 -2.24
C THR A 280 16.11 8.43 -1.35
N GLY A 281 15.19 8.98 -0.55
CA GLY A 281 14.31 8.24 0.34
C GLY A 281 14.96 7.72 1.62
N ILE A 282 16.18 8.16 1.95
CA ILE A 282 16.93 7.70 3.13
C ILE A 282 16.54 8.55 4.33
N VAL A 283 16.12 7.90 5.42
CA VAL A 283 15.85 8.52 6.72
C VAL A 283 16.95 8.14 7.71
N SER A 284 17.57 9.13 8.34
CA SER A 284 18.56 8.88 9.40
C SER A 284 17.88 8.62 10.76
N VAL A 285 18.50 7.77 11.59
CA VAL A 285 18.01 7.51 12.96
C VAL A 285 17.98 8.80 13.80
N SER A 286 18.94 9.70 13.59
CA SER A 286 18.96 11.02 14.25
C SER A 286 17.82 11.92 13.79
N GLY A 287 17.46 11.89 12.50
CA GLY A 287 16.29 12.57 11.96
C GLY A 287 15.00 12.05 12.57
N LEU A 288 14.85 10.73 12.65
CA LEU A 288 13.70 10.07 13.28
C LEU A 288 13.58 10.41 14.77
N THR A 289 14.70 10.39 15.49
CA THR A 289 14.76 10.75 16.93
C THR A 289 14.40 12.21 17.16
N ARG A 290 14.86 13.11 16.28
CA ARG A 290 14.53 14.54 16.35
C ARG A 290 13.05 14.80 16.09
N LEU A 291 12.46 14.08 15.14
CA LEU A 291 11.05 14.24 14.79
C LEU A 291 10.12 13.63 15.83
N PHE A 292 10.51 12.50 16.44
CA PHE A 292 9.71 11.74 17.38
C PHE A 292 10.41 11.52 18.73
N PRO A 293 10.78 12.58 19.46
CA PRO A 293 11.62 12.49 20.67
C PRO A 293 10.93 11.75 21.84
N LYS A 294 9.62 11.55 21.77
CA LYS A 294 8.82 10.81 22.76
C LYS A 294 9.02 9.30 22.68
N TYR A 295 9.46 8.79 21.53
CA TYR A 295 9.52 7.36 21.24
C TYR A 295 10.96 6.87 21.20
N ASP A 296 11.16 5.61 21.63
CA ASP A 296 12.44 4.94 21.48
C ASP A 296 12.70 4.70 19.96
N PRO A 297 13.85 5.13 19.41
CA PRO A 297 14.10 5.06 17.98
C PRO A 297 14.17 3.62 17.46
N ASP A 298 14.68 2.68 18.26
CA ASP A 298 14.72 1.27 17.87
C ASP A 298 13.30 0.71 17.76
N MET A 299 12.42 1.09 18.69
CA MET A 299 11.01 0.72 18.65
C MET A 299 10.33 1.25 17.39
N LEU A 300 10.58 2.51 17.01
CA LEU A 300 10.02 3.09 15.79
C LEU A 300 10.52 2.38 14.52
N ILE A 301 11.82 2.07 14.45
CA ILE A 301 12.38 1.33 13.32
C ILE A 301 11.72 -0.04 13.22
N ARG A 302 11.56 -0.76 14.35
CA ARG A 302 10.87 -2.06 14.37
C ARG A 302 9.40 -1.94 13.98
N PHE A 303 8.72 -0.89 14.42
CA PHE A 303 7.35 -0.60 14.01
C PHE A 303 7.25 -0.42 12.49
N LEU A 304 8.05 0.47 11.91
CA LEU A 304 8.03 0.76 10.48
C LEU A 304 8.43 -0.46 9.63
N LYS A 305 9.41 -1.27 10.07
CA LYS A 305 9.75 -2.54 9.42
C LYS A 305 8.62 -3.56 9.50
N ASN A 306 7.98 -3.72 10.65
CA ASN A 306 6.84 -4.63 10.81
C ASN A 306 5.62 -4.20 9.98
N MET A 307 5.51 -2.91 9.70
CA MET A 307 4.51 -2.33 8.79
C MET A 307 4.91 -2.42 7.32
N GLU A 308 6.10 -2.96 7.01
CA GLU A 308 6.68 -3.01 5.65
C GLU A 308 6.82 -1.62 4.99
N LEU A 309 6.94 -0.59 5.83
CA LEU A 309 7.09 0.78 5.38
C LEU A 309 8.55 1.13 5.11
N CYS A 310 9.52 0.51 5.79
CA CYS A 310 10.94 0.78 5.57
C CYS A 310 11.82 -0.48 5.65
N GLU A 311 13.03 -0.39 5.10
CA GLU A 311 14.09 -1.37 5.28
C GLU A 311 15.35 -0.74 5.88
N GLU A 312 16.07 -1.53 6.67
CA GLU A 312 17.28 -1.08 7.35
C GLU A 312 18.50 -1.29 6.46
N ILE A 313 19.17 -0.20 6.09
CA ILE A 313 20.32 -0.23 5.20
C ILE A 313 21.61 -0.32 6.03
N ASN A 314 22.43 -1.34 5.78
CA ASN A 314 23.75 -1.43 6.38
C ASN A 314 24.66 -0.32 5.83
N PRO A 315 25.36 0.47 6.68
CA PRO A 315 26.26 1.54 6.23
C PRO A 315 27.37 1.09 5.26
N SER A 316 27.73 -0.20 5.27
CA SER A 316 28.68 -0.77 4.30
C SER A 316 28.12 -0.83 2.88
N PHE A 317 26.79 -0.94 2.70
CA PHE A 317 26.12 -0.95 1.40
C PHE A 317 26.28 0.40 0.68
N LEU A 318 26.23 1.51 1.43
CA LEU A 318 26.51 2.86 0.91
C LEU A 318 27.96 3.02 0.39
N ARG A 319 28.90 2.18 0.85
CA ARG A 319 30.30 2.20 0.39
C ARG A 319 30.50 1.48 -0.94
N MET A 320 29.62 0.55 -1.31
CA MET A 320 29.77 -0.29 -2.50
C MET A 320 29.09 0.28 -3.75
N THR A 321 28.07 1.13 -3.60
CA THR A 321 27.15 1.52 -4.69
C THR A 321 27.48 2.85 -5.39
N ASN A 322 28.72 3.33 -5.36
CA ASN A 322 29.11 4.65 -5.93
C ASN A 322 28.31 5.87 -5.39
N LEU A 323 27.51 5.72 -4.33
CA LEU A 323 26.83 6.81 -3.59
C LEU A 323 27.80 7.65 -2.73
N HIS A 324 28.96 8.02 -3.29
CA HIS A 324 30.03 8.72 -2.57
C HIS A 324 29.56 10.11 -2.10
N ASP A 325 28.69 10.77 -2.86
CA ASP A 325 28.12 12.06 -2.50
C ASP A 325 27.18 11.99 -1.29
N VAL A 326 26.39 10.91 -1.17
CA VAL A 326 25.50 10.68 -0.01
C VAL A 326 26.33 10.34 1.24
N LYS A 327 27.43 9.59 1.06
CA LYS A 327 28.38 9.31 2.14
C LYS A 327 29.02 10.58 2.68
N ASP A 328 29.41 11.52 1.81
CA ASP A 328 30.05 12.77 2.23
C ASP A 328 29.05 13.69 2.95
N ILE A 329 27.79 13.73 2.50
CA ILE A 329 26.67 14.42 3.17
C ILE A 329 26.39 13.79 4.55
N LEU A 330 26.28 12.46 4.66
CA LEU A 330 26.05 11.77 5.92
C LEU A 330 27.22 11.93 6.90
N SER A 331 28.47 11.93 6.41
CA SER A 331 29.66 12.18 7.25
C SER A 331 29.72 13.62 7.78
N ALA A 332 29.22 14.59 7.01
CA ALA A 332 29.14 15.99 7.45
C ALA A 332 28.03 16.19 8.51
N ILE A 333 26.89 15.50 8.36
CA ILE A 333 25.78 15.53 9.32
C ILE A 333 26.18 14.87 10.65
N GLU A 334 26.90 13.74 10.62
CA GLU A 334 27.40 13.06 11.84
C GLU A 334 28.46 13.88 12.59
N LYS A 335 29.21 14.74 11.91
CA LYS A 335 30.28 15.56 12.52
C LYS A 335 29.79 16.88 13.11
N GLY A 336 28.54 17.26 12.87
CA GLY A 336 27.97 18.50 13.41
C GLY A 336 28.65 19.77 12.89
N ASP A 337 29.24 19.72 11.70
CA ASP A 337 29.90 20.90 11.09
C ASP A 337 28.85 21.80 10.42
N ASP A 338 28.81 23.07 10.85
CA ASP A 338 27.91 24.12 10.37
C ASP A 338 28.00 24.32 8.85
N CYS A 339 27.08 23.72 8.10
CA CYS A 339 26.85 24.09 6.71
C CYS A 339 25.81 25.22 6.66
N LEU A 340 26.29 26.45 6.85
CA LEU A 340 25.58 27.69 6.55
C LEU A 340 25.38 27.81 5.04
N VAL A 341 24.20 27.46 4.52
CA VAL A 341 23.77 27.94 3.20
C VAL A 341 23.06 29.27 3.42
N HIS A 342 23.83 30.36 3.37
CA HIS A 342 23.25 31.69 3.19
C HIS A 342 22.87 31.88 1.72
N ASP A 343 21.61 32.21 1.49
CA ASP A 343 21.11 32.71 0.21
C ASP A 343 21.87 33.96 -0.19
N ASN A 344 22.77 33.85 -1.18
CA ASN A 344 23.15 34.93 -2.09
C ASN A 344 24.02 34.39 -3.24
N GLY A 345 23.39 33.60 -4.13
CA GLY A 345 23.58 33.67 -5.59
C GLY A 345 24.97 33.52 -6.23
N ARG A 346 26.05 33.19 -5.52
CA ARG A 346 27.36 32.98 -6.16
C ARG A 346 28.31 32.13 -5.31
N SER A 347 28.25 30.81 -5.48
CA SER A 347 29.38 29.94 -5.13
C SER A 347 29.55 28.86 -6.20
N THR A 348 30.71 28.91 -6.85
CA THR A 348 31.09 28.22 -8.08
C THR A 348 31.63 26.81 -7.87
N ARG A 349 31.14 26.05 -6.87
CA ARG A 349 31.59 24.67 -6.64
C ARG A 349 30.51 23.58 -6.73
N LEU A 350 29.23 23.95 -6.77
CA LEU A 350 28.14 23.00 -7.06
C LEU A 350 27.96 22.73 -8.57
N LYS A 351 28.46 23.62 -9.43
CA LYS A 351 28.42 23.45 -10.90
C LYS A 351 29.52 22.56 -11.48
N GLU A 352 30.48 22.13 -10.66
CA GLU A 352 31.52 21.19 -11.09
C GLU A 352 31.12 19.72 -10.83
N ILE A 353 30.09 19.46 -9.99
CA ILE A 353 29.65 18.11 -9.63
C ILE A 353 28.50 17.61 -10.54
N LEU A 354 27.70 18.50 -11.14
CA LEU A 354 26.57 18.13 -11.98
C LEU A 354 26.49 19.05 -13.22
N PRO A 355 27.00 18.63 -14.40
CA PRO A 355 27.00 19.47 -15.60
C PRO A 355 25.66 19.51 -16.35
N ASP A 356 24.82 18.49 -16.24
CA ASP A 356 23.56 18.40 -16.99
C ASP A 356 22.53 17.64 -16.14
N GLU A 357 21.46 18.33 -15.72
CA GLU A 357 20.08 17.96 -16.03
C GLU A 357 19.07 18.75 -15.17
N SER A 358 17.90 18.94 -15.78
CA SER A 358 16.80 19.82 -15.41
C SER A 358 16.10 19.43 -14.11
N LEU A 359 15.94 20.38 -13.19
CA LEU A 359 15.15 20.26 -11.95
C LEU A 359 13.62 20.28 -12.18
N SER A 360 13.11 19.65 -13.25
CA SER A 360 11.69 19.80 -13.64
C SER A 360 10.79 18.60 -13.38
N ASP A 361 11.27 17.42 -12.98
CA ASP A 361 10.41 16.25 -12.73
C ASP A 361 10.82 15.46 -11.48
N ILE A 362 10.77 16.15 -10.32
CA ILE A 362 11.05 15.58 -8.98
C ILE A 362 9.77 15.08 -8.29
N SER A 363 8.62 15.09 -8.96
CA SER A 363 7.38 14.56 -8.38
C SER A 363 7.23 13.06 -8.61
N ASN A 364 7.35 12.29 -7.51
CA ASN A 364 6.91 10.90 -7.29
C ASN A 364 8.01 9.82 -7.45
N LEU A 365 8.81 9.54 -6.41
CA LEU A 365 8.55 8.67 -5.23
C LEU A 365 8.47 7.16 -5.52
N SER A 366 9.38 6.37 -4.93
CA SER A 366 9.04 5.57 -3.74
C SER A 366 10.29 4.91 -3.13
N LEU A 367 10.53 5.17 -1.84
CA LEU A 367 11.38 4.33 -0.98
C LEU A 367 10.79 4.25 0.43
N LEU A 368 9.47 4.13 0.50
CA LEU A 368 8.75 3.62 1.66
C LEU A 368 7.51 2.83 1.16
N GLY A 369 7.63 1.50 1.14
CA GLY A 369 6.54 0.52 0.92
C GLY A 369 5.96 0.42 -0.50
N GLY A 370 6.25 -0.68 -1.21
CA GLY A 370 5.48 -1.05 -2.42
C GLY A 370 6.08 -2.02 -3.44
N ARG A 371 7.21 -2.72 -3.18
CA ARG A 371 7.71 -3.81 -4.06
C ARG A 371 8.17 -5.04 -3.28
N ASP A 372 7.97 -6.19 -3.92
CA ASP A 372 8.13 -7.58 -3.46
C ASP A 372 9.59 -7.91 -3.03
N ILE A 373 9.74 -8.53 -1.86
CA ILE A 373 11.01 -8.85 -1.20
C ILE A 373 11.89 -9.85 -1.99
N LYS A 374 11.36 -10.44 -3.07
CA LYS A 374 12.13 -11.30 -3.99
C LYS A 374 13.24 -10.56 -4.75
N GLU A 375 13.18 -9.23 -4.88
CA GLU A 375 14.27 -8.43 -5.47
C GLU A 375 15.41 -8.13 -4.47
N VAL A 376 15.16 -8.19 -3.16
CA VAL A 376 16.18 -7.91 -2.12
C VAL A 376 16.95 -9.18 -1.73
N ILE A 377 16.30 -10.36 -1.78
CA ILE A 377 16.92 -11.66 -1.47
C ILE A 377 17.96 -12.08 -2.53
N GLY A 378 17.91 -11.51 -3.74
CA GLY A 378 18.93 -11.76 -4.77
C GLY A 378 20.34 -11.23 -4.45
N ILE A 379 20.50 -10.45 -3.38
CA ILE A 379 21.75 -9.73 -3.10
C ILE A 379 22.71 -10.53 -2.19
N THR A 380 22.29 -11.60 -1.52
CA THR A 380 23.12 -12.17 -0.43
C THR A 380 23.70 -13.57 -0.61
N GLU A 381 23.28 -14.40 -1.59
CA GLU A 381 23.76 -15.80 -1.61
C GLU A 381 24.71 -16.22 -2.74
N GLU A 382 24.95 -15.46 -3.83
CA GLU A 382 25.96 -15.88 -4.83
C GLU A 382 26.99 -14.80 -5.15
N PHE A 383 27.93 -14.67 -4.22
CA PHE A 383 29.29 -14.30 -4.55
C PHE A 383 29.82 -15.12 -5.74
N LYS A 384 30.29 -14.39 -6.76
CA LYS A 384 31.16 -14.78 -7.88
C LYS A 384 30.46 -15.42 -9.08
N THR A 385 30.07 -14.60 -10.05
CA THR A 385 30.43 -14.76 -11.48
C THR A 385 30.03 -13.50 -12.28
N PRO A 386 30.62 -13.24 -13.47
CA PRO A 386 30.41 -11.99 -14.21
C PRO A 386 28.96 -11.82 -14.65
N LEU A 387 28.43 -10.59 -14.52
CA LEU A 387 27.10 -10.16 -14.95
C LEU A 387 26.75 -10.73 -16.34
N THR A 388 25.68 -11.53 -16.41
CA THR A 388 25.04 -11.92 -17.68
C THR A 388 23.66 -11.27 -17.77
N PRO A 389 23.24 -10.79 -18.96
CA PRO A 389 21.93 -10.17 -19.15
C PRO A 389 20.79 -11.13 -18.80
N ILE A 390 19.71 -10.62 -18.22
CA ILE A 390 18.47 -11.37 -17.97
C ILE A 390 18.03 -12.03 -19.28
N LYS A 391 18.12 -13.36 -19.32
CA LYS A 391 17.85 -14.17 -20.50
C LYS A 391 16.42 -14.67 -20.43
N LEU A 392 15.60 -14.29 -21.40
CA LEU A 392 14.23 -14.80 -21.56
C LEU A 392 14.26 -16.23 -22.06
N ASP A 393 13.30 -17.04 -21.63
CA ASP A 393 13.09 -18.39 -22.14
C ASP A 393 11.63 -18.61 -22.59
N ILE A 394 11.34 -19.81 -23.11
CA ILE A 394 10.02 -20.13 -23.66
C ILE A 394 8.86 -19.99 -22.66
N LYS A 395 9.14 -20.03 -21.35
CA LYS A 395 8.13 -19.85 -20.29
C LYS A 395 7.64 -18.40 -20.22
N ASP A 396 8.41 -17.44 -20.73
CA ASP A 396 8.07 -16.01 -20.71
C ASP A 396 7.22 -15.58 -21.92
N LEU A 397 6.75 -16.53 -22.73
CA LEU A 397 5.99 -16.24 -23.95
C LEU A 397 4.69 -15.47 -23.66
N ASP A 398 4.02 -15.76 -22.56
CA ASP A 398 2.82 -15.02 -22.15
C ASP A 398 3.15 -13.55 -21.80
N ILE A 399 4.21 -13.33 -21.02
CA ILE A 399 4.69 -11.99 -20.64
C ILE A 399 5.10 -11.19 -21.88
N VAL A 400 5.87 -11.78 -22.80
CA VAL A 400 6.30 -11.11 -24.04
C VAL A 400 5.10 -10.74 -24.92
N ILE A 401 4.10 -11.61 -25.02
CA ILE A 401 2.91 -11.34 -25.84
C ILE A 401 2.04 -10.25 -25.20
N GLU A 402 1.83 -10.28 -23.89
CA GLU A 402 1.10 -9.24 -23.16
C GLU A 402 1.79 -7.87 -23.32
N GLU A 403 3.11 -7.82 -23.12
CA GLU A 403 3.88 -6.60 -23.21
C GLU A 403 3.78 -5.95 -24.59
N LEU A 404 3.97 -6.75 -25.66
CA LEU A 404 3.96 -6.24 -27.02
C LEU A 404 2.54 -5.89 -27.48
N THR A 405 1.53 -6.70 -27.18
CA THR A 405 0.20 -6.53 -27.80
C THR A 405 -0.80 -5.77 -26.93
N ILE A 406 -0.82 -6.00 -25.61
CA ILE A 406 -1.80 -5.41 -24.69
C ILE A 406 -1.28 -4.06 -24.19
N LEU A 407 -0.04 -4.02 -23.71
CA LEU A 407 0.51 -2.83 -23.07
C LEU A 407 1.06 -1.81 -24.07
N ASN A 408 1.71 -2.28 -25.14
CA ASN A 408 2.32 -1.41 -26.15
C ASN A 408 1.56 -1.36 -27.49
N HIS A 409 0.44 -2.06 -27.61
CA HIS A 409 -0.43 -2.05 -28.81
C HIS A 409 0.30 -2.31 -30.14
N LEU A 410 1.31 -3.20 -30.13
CA LEU A 410 2.07 -3.56 -31.32
C LEU A 410 1.17 -4.32 -32.32
N PRO A 411 1.06 -3.85 -33.58
CA PRO A 411 0.25 -4.54 -34.58
C PRO A 411 0.84 -5.91 -34.95
N CYS A 412 0.08 -7.00 -34.76
CA CYS A 412 0.60 -8.37 -34.98
C CYS A 412 1.04 -8.66 -36.43
N HIS A 413 0.63 -7.87 -37.42
CA HIS A 413 1.02 -8.10 -38.83
C HIS A 413 2.51 -7.85 -39.11
N ILE A 414 3.23 -7.15 -38.22
CA ILE A 414 4.67 -6.87 -38.39
C ILE A 414 5.58 -8.05 -37.99
N TRP A 415 4.98 -9.19 -37.61
CA TRP A 415 5.68 -10.34 -37.06
C TRP A 415 6.81 -10.85 -37.97
N HIS A 416 6.61 -10.78 -39.28
CA HIS A 416 7.55 -11.28 -40.26
C HIS A 416 8.84 -10.44 -40.27
N ASP A 417 8.70 -9.12 -40.42
CA ASP A 417 9.85 -8.20 -40.45
C ASP A 417 10.55 -8.14 -39.09
N LEU A 418 9.78 -8.11 -38.00
CA LEU A 418 10.31 -8.19 -36.65
C LEU A 418 11.09 -9.50 -36.41
N GLY A 419 10.57 -10.64 -36.87
CA GLY A 419 11.22 -11.94 -36.77
C GLY A 419 12.60 -11.97 -37.46
N LEU A 420 12.72 -11.34 -38.63
CA LEU A 420 14.00 -11.19 -39.33
C LEU A 420 15.01 -10.36 -38.53
N GLN A 421 14.57 -9.27 -37.89
CA GLN A 421 15.45 -8.44 -37.03
C GLN A 421 15.93 -9.19 -35.80
N LEU A 422 15.04 -9.99 -35.21
CA LEU A 422 15.32 -10.82 -34.03
C LEU A 422 16.26 -11.99 -34.34
N GLY A 423 16.43 -12.34 -35.61
CA GLY A 423 17.39 -13.34 -36.06
C GLY A 423 16.79 -14.64 -36.58
N LEU A 424 15.48 -14.69 -36.83
CA LEU A 424 14.87 -15.81 -37.54
C LEU A 424 15.19 -15.72 -39.04
N TYR A 425 15.31 -16.87 -39.70
CA TYR A 425 15.52 -16.95 -41.14
C TYR A 425 14.20 -16.93 -41.90
N GLN A 426 14.28 -16.51 -43.16
CA GLN A 426 13.14 -16.48 -44.07
C GLN A 426 12.41 -17.83 -44.17
N PRO A 427 13.09 -19.00 -44.29
CA PRO A 427 12.40 -20.29 -44.33
C PRO A 427 11.61 -20.58 -43.04
N THR A 428 12.17 -20.29 -41.87
CA THR A 428 11.50 -20.47 -40.57
C THR A 428 10.23 -19.63 -40.45
N LEU A 429 10.25 -18.40 -41.00
CA LEU A 429 9.08 -17.52 -41.01
C LEU A 429 8.04 -17.99 -42.04
N GLU A 430 8.47 -18.51 -43.19
CA GLU A 430 7.57 -19.08 -44.21
C GLU A 430 6.86 -20.32 -43.67
N ASP A 431 7.57 -21.21 -42.99
CA ASP A 431 6.99 -22.38 -42.30
C ASP A 431 5.94 -21.95 -41.26
N ILE A 432 6.24 -20.93 -40.44
CA ILE A 432 5.28 -20.35 -39.48
C ILE A 432 4.04 -19.80 -40.19
N ASN A 433 4.20 -19.15 -41.35
CA ASN A 433 3.09 -18.60 -42.12
C ASN A 433 2.17 -19.70 -42.67
N GLU A 434 2.76 -20.74 -43.24
CA GLU A 434 2.04 -21.89 -43.81
C GLU A 434 1.28 -22.68 -42.74
N ASP A 435 1.94 -23.01 -41.62
CA ASP A 435 1.37 -23.77 -40.50
C ASP A 435 0.17 -23.08 -39.84
N ASN A 436 0.11 -21.75 -39.92
CA ASN A 436 -0.94 -20.94 -39.29
C ASN A 436 -1.94 -20.36 -40.30
N ASN A 437 -1.92 -20.80 -41.57
CA ASN A 437 -2.81 -20.33 -42.65
C ASN A 437 -2.80 -18.80 -42.83
N GLY A 438 -1.68 -18.13 -42.57
CA GLY A 438 -1.54 -16.67 -42.68
C GLY A 438 -2.27 -15.84 -41.61
N ASP A 439 -2.75 -16.44 -40.52
CA ASP A 439 -3.35 -15.71 -39.40
C ASP A 439 -2.27 -14.90 -38.65
N SER A 440 -2.27 -13.58 -38.83
CA SER A 440 -1.23 -12.70 -38.28
C SER A 440 -1.09 -12.77 -36.76
N LYS A 441 -2.17 -13.07 -36.00
CA LYS A 441 -2.07 -13.18 -34.54
C LYS A 441 -1.40 -14.49 -34.13
N LYS A 442 -1.72 -15.59 -34.82
CA LYS A 442 -1.09 -16.89 -34.58
C LYS A 442 0.37 -16.90 -35.04
N CYS A 443 0.65 -16.35 -36.22
CA CYS A 443 2.01 -16.20 -36.73
C CYS A 443 2.88 -15.35 -35.80
N PHE A 444 2.36 -14.22 -35.29
CA PHE A 444 3.08 -13.40 -34.30
C PHE A 444 3.43 -14.19 -33.03
N ARG A 445 2.48 -14.97 -32.50
CA ARG A 445 2.72 -15.81 -31.32
C ARG A 445 3.77 -16.89 -31.57
N GLN A 446 3.73 -17.55 -32.72
CA GLN A 446 4.73 -18.56 -33.08
C GLN A 446 6.11 -17.94 -33.35
N CYS A 447 6.15 -16.75 -33.96
CA CYS A 447 7.38 -15.99 -34.15
C CYS A 447 8.08 -15.66 -32.82
N MET A 448 7.34 -15.16 -31.82
CA MET A 448 7.91 -14.89 -30.50
C MET A 448 8.34 -16.20 -29.81
N SER A 449 7.59 -17.29 -30.01
CA SER A 449 7.95 -18.61 -29.50
C SER A 449 9.27 -19.13 -30.09
N ALA A 450 9.49 -18.98 -31.40
CA ALA A 450 10.74 -19.37 -32.07
C ALA A 450 11.93 -18.53 -31.60
N TRP A 451 11.72 -17.22 -31.45
CA TRP A 451 12.72 -16.31 -30.89
C TRP A 451 13.13 -16.69 -29.46
N LEU A 452 12.17 -16.97 -28.56
CA LEU A 452 12.45 -17.39 -27.18
C LEU A 452 13.17 -18.74 -27.08
N ARG A 453 12.99 -19.64 -28.05
CA ARG A 453 13.79 -20.88 -28.16
C ARG A 453 15.21 -20.63 -28.65
N GLY A 454 15.49 -19.42 -29.15
CA GLY A 454 16.80 -19.04 -29.69
C GLY A 454 17.13 -19.76 -30.98
N GLU A 455 16.12 -20.00 -31.83
CA GLU A 455 16.26 -20.62 -33.15
C GLU A 455 17.11 -19.76 -34.10
N ASP A 456 17.63 -20.35 -35.17
CA ASP A 456 18.43 -19.67 -36.18
C ASP A 456 19.60 -18.83 -35.59
N LYS A 457 19.78 -17.59 -36.07
CA LYS A 457 20.84 -16.66 -35.63
C LYS A 457 20.40 -15.77 -34.47
N VAL A 458 19.33 -16.12 -33.74
CA VAL A 458 18.84 -15.33 -32.60
C VAL A 458 19.93 -15.12 -31.54
N ARG A 459 20.75 -16.15 -31.28
CA ARG A 459 21.86 -16.06 -30.32
C ARG A 459 22.94 -15.06 -30.76
N GLU A 460 23.20 -14.96 -32.06
CA GLU A 460 24.14 -13.99 -32.65
C GLU A 460 23.59 -12.56 -32.60
N LYS A 461 22.26 -12.40 -32.49
CA LYS A 461 21.56 -11.11 -32.34
C LYS A 461 21.37 -10.67 -30.89
N GLY A 462 22.10 -11.27 -29.95
CA GLY A 462 22.01 -10.95 -28.51
C GLY A 462 21.08 -11.88 -27.72
N GLY A 463 20.60 -12.96 -28.34
CA GLY A 463 19.74 -13.96 -27.70
C GLY A 463 18.34 -13.44 -27.38
N PRO A 464 17.48 -14.27 -26.79
CA PRO A 464 16.18 -13.83 -26.28
C PRO A 464 16.37 -12.98 -25.03
N SER A 465 16.38 -11.65 -25.19
CA SER A 465 16.48 -10.69 -24.10
C SER A 465 15.65 -9.44 -24.43
N TRP A 466 15.22 -8.71 -23.41
CA TRP A 466 14.49 -7.46 -23.62
C TRP A 466 15.31 -6.42 -24.40
N SER A 467 16.64 -6.42 -24.23
CA SER A 467 17.55 -5.53 -24.95
C SER A 467 17.64 -5.86 -26.45
N SER A 468 17.70 -7.14 -26.83
CA SER A 468 17.69 -7.54 -28.24
C SER A 468 16.33 -7.28 -28.89
N LEU A 469 15.23 -7.47 -28.15
CA LEU A 469 13.88 -7.14 -28.59
C LEU A 469 13.69 -5.64 -28.83
N ALA A 470 14.10 -4.79 -27.87
CA ALA A 470 14.04 -3.34 -28.03
C ALA A 470 14.88 -2.87 -29.23
N THR A 471 16.06 -3.46 -29.42
CA THR A 471 16.92 -3.15 -30.58
C THR A 471 16.28 -3.56 -31.91
N ALA A 472 15.57 -4.70 -31.95
CA ALA A 472 14.84 -5.13 -33.14
C ALA A 472 13.65 -4.20 -33.44
N LEU A 473 12.91 -3.80 -32.40
CA LEU A 473 11.79 -2.86 -32.51
C LEU A 473 12.21 -1.48 -33.01
N ASP A 474 13.37 -0.97 -32.58
CA ASP A 474 13.94 0.26 -33.11
C ASP A 474 14.21 0.19 -34.61
N LYS A 475 14.71 -0.96 -35.09
CA LYS A 475 14.98 -1.16 -36.53
C LYS A 475 13.70 -1.25 -37.35
N GLU A 476 12.61 -1.73 -36.76
CA GLU A 476 11.26 -1.72 -37.33
C GLU A 476 10.53 -0.38 -37.17
N GLY A 477 11.22 0.67 -36.70
CA GLY A 477 10.67 2.02 -36.54
C GLY A 477 9.67 2.15 -35.38
N LYS A 478 9.67 1.21 -34.43
CA LYS A 478 8.80 1.20 -33.24
C LYS A 478 9.51 1.82 -32.03
N HIS A 479 10.11 2.99 -32.21
CA HIS A 479 10.96 3.67 -31.22
C HIS A 479 10.29 3.85 -29.85
N HIS A 480 9.03 4.31 -29.82
CA HIS A 480 8.29 4.47 -28.56
C HIS A 480 8.16 3.16 -27.78
N ILE A 481 7.93 2.04 -28.48
CA ILE A 481 7.79 0.71 -27.85
C ILE A 481 9.16 0.21 -27.39
N ALA A 482 10.21 0.43 -28.19
CA ALA A 482 11.58 0.10 -27.81
C ALA A 482 12.04 0.87 -26.56
N THR A 483 11.73 2.16 -26.45
CA THR A 483 12.01 2.97 -25.26
C THR A 483 11.27 2.44 -24.04
N ASN A 484 9.96 2.20 -24.14
CA ASN A 484 9.18 1.61 -23.05
C ASN A 484 9.76 0.28 -22.53
N ILE A 485 10.18 -0.60 -23.44
CA ILE A 485 10.80 -1.88 -23.07
C ILE A 485 12.17 -1.67 -22.41
N ARG A 486 12.97 -0.70 -22.86
CA ARG A 486 14.26 -0.40 -22.23
C ARG A 486 14.08 0.15 -20.82
N ASP A 487 13.19 1.12 -20.66
CA ASP A 487 12.95 1.77 -19.37
C ASP A 487 12.41 0.77 -18.34
N LYS A 488 11.63 -0.22 -18.78
CA LYS A 488 11.01 -1.22 -17.92
C LYS A 488 11.91 -2.43 -17.62
N TYR A 489 12.75 -2.87 -18.57
CA TYR A 489 13.41 -4.19 -18.49
C TYR A 489 14.92 -4.20 -18.74
N CYS A 490 15.53 -3.11 -19.19
CA CYS A 490 16.95 -3.09 -19.58
C CYS A 490 17.86 -2.25 -18.65
N GLN A 491 17.42 -1.98 -17.41
CA GLN A 491 18.17 -1.16 -16.44
C GLN A 491 19.44 -1.83 -15.90
#